data_AF-A0A7G6SPD8-F1
#
_entry.id   AF-A0A7G6SPD8-F1
#
_cell.length_a   1.000
_cell.length_b   1.000
_cell.length_c   1.000
_cell.angle_alpha   90.00
_cell.angle_beta   90.00
_cell.angle_gamma   90.00
#
_symmetry.space_group_name_H-M   'P 1'
#
loop_
_entity.id
_entity.type
_entity.pdbx_description
1 polymer ?
#
loop_
_entity_poly.entity_id
_entity_poly.type
_entity_poly.pdbx_seq_one_letter_code
_entity_poly.pdbx_strand_id
1 'polypeptide(L)'
;MAGPGDTKRSQKKLIFLLVFSVTIMVLAGHLSQIYNNGVSLLSEIRVLSVSHPDRRFGQLSRQLLAARKEIANSASKSGSLESQSLGLQAYFQVFDDLRELDLQLSQVSGRVEKYSDQASFPIIGAKLFLYYYYAFQRYLNVADSDTLIWLQKQNPASLPGPNPAQNGAVPVSPLPQPIVAVLSELGLYNKSPFCAQKIDAENLIRDQVRFIDDVMHYNYFANVAKEYFYANIYNNCFESIKYGPSYIPSMDELASSVSGLIAPYAMWILPGLYGAIGATIFYLRMILDPLVPDPSKSRIFHRIVLGALSGMVLAWFWVPDTRFGTDLANIGFSLFALCFIFGFSLDVFFAMLDRFVKVSVGAIGQMGADQAKT
;
A
#
# COMPACT_ATOMS: atom_id res chain seq x y z
N MET A 1 -1.57 43.08 -41.77
CA MET A 1 -0.77 42.04 -42.48
C MET A 1 0.19 41.44 -41.47
N ALA A 2 -0.05 40.21 -41.03
CA ALA A 2 0.87 39.51 -40.13
C ALA A 2 2.13 39.15 -40.91
N GLY A 3 3.30 39.56 -40.40
CA GLY A 3 4.57 39.26 -41.04
C GLY A 3 4.87 37.75 -40.99
N PRO A 4 5.68 37.20 -41.92
CA PRO A 4 6.04 35.78 -41.97
C PRO A 4 6.76 35.24 -40.71
N GLY A 5 7.10 36.10 -39.74
CA GLY A 5 7.62 35.71 -38.43
C GLY A 5 6.57 35.27 -37.39
N ASP A 6 5.31 35.70 -37.51
CA ASP A 6 4.28 35.40 -36.50
C ASP A 6 3.75 33.96 -36.59
N THR A 7 3.70 33.39 -37.80
CA THR A 7 3.22 32.01 -38.04
C THR A 7 4.10 30.97 -37.35
N LYS A 8 5.44 31.14 -37.41
CA LYS A 8 6.40 30.23 -36.74
C LYS A 8 6.28 30.27 -35.21
N ARG A 9 5.93 31.42 -34.63
CA ARG A 9 5.77 31.57 -33.17
C ARG A 9 4.49 30.90 -32.68
N SER A 10 3.39 31.00 -33.43
CA SER A 10 2.14 30.32 -33.12
C SER A 10 2.28 28.79 -33.24
N GLN A 11 2.95 28.31 -34.29
CA GLN A 11 3.17 26.87 -34.48
C GLN A 11 3.95 26.21 -33.32
N LYS A 12 5.00 26.88 -32.80
CA LYS A 12 5.74 26.37 -31.63
C LYS A 12 4.88 26.29 -30.37
N LYS A 13 3.95 27.23 -30.16
CA LYS A 13 3.03 27.19 -29.00
C LYS A 13 2.05 26.03 -29.12
N LEU A 14 1.50 25.81 -30.32
CA LEU A 14 0.56 24.71 -30.57
C LEU A 14 1.23 23.35 -30.36
N ILE A 15 2.44 23.16 -30.91
CA ILE A 15 3.23 21.93 -30.69
C ILE A 15 3.51 21.73 -29.20
N PHE A 16 3.89 22.79 -28.48
CA PHE A 16 4.13 22.72 -27.04
C PHE A 16 2.88 22.29 -26.26
N LEU A 17 1.72 22.90 -26.53
CA LEU A 17 0.46 22.56 -25.87
C LEU A 17 0.00 21.14 -26.19
N LEU A 18 0.21 20.68 -27.42
CA LEU A 18 -0.10 19.31 -27.83
C LEU A 18 0.76 18.31 -27.05
N VAL A 19 2.08 18.52 -27.03
CA VAL A 19 3.00 17.66 -26.28
C VAL A 19 2.64 17.67 -24.79
N PHE A 20 2.42 18.85 -24.21
CA PHE A 20 2.02 19.00 -22.82
C PHE A 20 0.71 18.26 -22.49
N SER A 21 -0.30 18.38 -23.35
CA SER A 21 -1.58 17.68 -23.19
C SER A 21 -1.41 16.16 -23.25
N VAL A 22 -0.62 15.65 -24.20
CA VAL A 22 -0.33 14.22 -24.31
C VAL A 22 0.43 13.73 -23.08
N THR A 23 1.42 14.48 -22.60
CA THR A 23 2.18 14.15 -21.39
C THR A 23 1.27 14.09 -20.16
N ILE A 24 0.40 15.08 -19.95
CA ILE A 24 -0.56 15.06 -18.84
C ILE A 24 -1.53 13.88 -18.97
N MET A 25 -2.01 13.57 -20.19
CA MET A 25 -2.91 12.44 -20.41
C MET A 25 -2.25 11.10 -20.09
N VAL A 26 -0.98 10.90 -20.48
CA VAL A 26 -0.21 9.70 -20.12
C VAL A 26 -0.01 9.63 -18.61
N LEU A 27 0.33 10.75 -17.97
CA LEU A 27 0.50 10.82 -16.51
C LEU A 27 -0.82 10.52 -15.79
N ALA A 28 -1.94 11.13 -16.20
CA ALA A 28 -3.25 10.87 -15.64
C ALA A 28 -3.67 9.41 -15.82
N GLY A 29 -3.44 8.82 -17.00
CA GLY A 29 -3.71 7.41 -17.25
C GLY A 29 -2.91 6.49 -16.33
N HIS A 30 -1.60 6.76 -16.16
CA HIS A 30 -0.75 5.98 -15.26
C HIS A 30 -1.19 6.09 -13.79
N LEU A 31 -1.49 7.31 -13.34
CA LEU A 31 -1.96 7.56 -11.98
C LEU A 31 -3.33 6.96 -11.71
N SER A 32 -4.24 6.99 -12.69
CA SER A 32 -5.53 6.33 -12.62
C SER A 32 -5.38 4.81 -12.52
N GLN A 33 -4.41 4.22 -13.21
CA GLN A 33 -4.09 2.80 -13.07
C GLN A 33 -3.61 2.47 -11.65
N ILE A 34 -2.71 3.29 -11.07
CA ILE A 34 -2.26 3.12 -9.68
C ILE A 34 -3.46 3.24 -8.72
N TYR A 35 -4.31 4.25 -8.90
CA TYR A 35 -5.51 4.41 -8.09
C TYR A 35 -6.44 3.19 -8.17
N ASN A 36 -6.76 2.71 -9.37
CA ASN A 36 -7.64 1.56 -9.58
C ASN A 36 -7.06 0.27 -8.96
N ASN A 37 -5.75 0.05 -9.09
CA ASN A 37 -5.06 -1.07 -8.44
C ASN A 37 -5.18 -1.00 -6.92
N GLY A 38 -5.06 0.21 -6.35
CA GLY A 38 -5.22 0.45 -4.92
C GLY A 38 -6.64 0.15 -4.45
N VAL A 39 -7.65 0.67 -5.14
CA VAL A 39 -9.07 0.44 -4.79
C VAL A 39 -9.43 -1.05 -4.88
N SER A 40 -8.98 -1.73 -5.94
CA SER A 40 -9.16 -3.18 -6.09
C SER A 40 -8.50 -3.94 -4.92
N LEU A 41 -7.24 -3.62 -4.60
CA LEU A 41 -6.52 -4.25 -3.49
C LEU A 41 -7.19 -3.99 -2.14
N LEU A 42 -7.64 -2.76 -1.89
CA LEU A 42 -8.35 -2.41 -0.67
C LEU A 42 -9.66 -3.21 -0.52
N SER A 43 -10.39 -3.44 -1.62
CA SER A 43 -11.60 -4.25 -1.60
C SER A 43 -11.31 -5.71 -1.24
N GLU A 44 -10.24 -6.29 -1.78
CA GLU A 44 -9.80 -7.65 -1.46
C GLU A 44 -9.41 -7.77 0.01
N ILE A 45 -8.62 -6.82 0.54
CA ILE A 45 -8.21 -6.81 1.96
C ILE A 45 -9.44 -6.73 2.87
N ARG A 46 -10.45 -5.93 2.51
CA ARG A 46 -11.67 -5.81 3.32
C ARG A 46 -12.50 -7.09 3.32
N VAL A 47 -12.66 -7.73 2.16
CA VAL A 47 -13.31 -9.04 2.07
C VAL A 47 -12.58 -10.06 2.94
N LEU A 48 -11.25 -10.04 2.92
CA LEU A 48 -10.45 -10.92 3.76
C LEU A 48 -10.53 -10.55 5.25
N SER A 49 -10.56 -9.26 5.61
CA SER A 49 -10.69 -8.79 7.00
C SER A 49 -11.98 -9.29 7.66
N VAL A 50 -13.11 -9.29 6.93
CA VAL A 50 -14.39 -9.82 7.43
C VAL A 50 -14.28 -11.30 7.83
N SER A 51 -13.41 -12.08 7.17
CA SER A 51 -13.19 -13.49 7.49
C SER A 51 -12.37 -13.73 8.76
N HIS A 52 -11.84 -12.69 9.41
CA HIS A 52 -10.99 -12.76 10.60
C HIS A 52 -9.87 -13.82 10.44
N PRO A 53 -8.96 -13.62 9.46
CA PRO A 53 -7.98 -14.63 9.08
C PRO A 53 -7.03 -14.99 10.23
N ASP A 54 -6.78 -14.06 11.14
CA ASP A 54 -6.07 -14.26 12.40
C ASP A 54 -6.73 -15.34 13.28
N ARG A 55 -8.05 -15.23 13.48
CA ARG A 55 -8.82 -16.20 14.28
C ARG A 55 -8.91 -17.54 13.58
N ARG A 56 -9.18 -17.53 12.27
CA ARG A 56 -9.28 -18.75 11.46
C ARG A 56 -7.95 -19.50 11.43
N PHE A 57 -6.83 -18.80 11.24
CA PHE A 57 -5.50 -19.40 11.28
C PHE A 57 -5.20 -20.02 12.65
N GLY A 58 -5.50 -19.30 13.74
CA GLY A 58 -5.34 -19.82 15.10
C GLY A 58 -6.22 -21.05 15.38
N GLN A 59 -7.45 -21.09 14.84
CA GLN A 59 -8.34 -22.25 14.95
C GLN A 59 -7.80 -23.47 14.19
N LEU A 60 -7.39 -23.27 12.93
CA LEU A 60 -6.81 -24.33 12.09
C LEU A 60 -5.51 -24.88 12.69
N SER A 61 -4.62 -24.01 13.20
CA SER A 61 -3.38 -24.43 13.86
C SER A 61 -3.66 -25.27 15.12
N ARG A 62 -4.67 -24.92 15.92
CA ARG A 62 -5.10 -25.73 17.07
C ARG A 62 -5.72 -27.07 16.66
N GLN A 63 -6.54 -27.09 15.61
CA GLN A 63 -7.13 -28.33 15.07
C GLN A 63 -6.04 -29.27 14.54
N LEU A 64 -5.03 -28.72 13.85
CA LEU A 64 -3.89 -29.48 13.35
C LEU A 64 -3.09 -30.11 14.49
N LEU A 65 -2.86 -29.36 15.57
CA LEU A 65 -2.21 -29.89 16.77
C LEU A 65 -3.02 -31.01 17.42
N ALA A 66 -4.35 -30.83 17.52
CA ALA A 66 -5.24 -31.85 18.07
C ALA A 66 -5.22 -33.14 17.23
N ALA A 67 -5.33 -33.02 15.90
CA ALA A 67 -5.24 -34.16 14.97
C ALA A 67 -3.89 -34.89 15.10
N ARG A 68 -2.78 -34.16 15.21
CA ARG A 68 -1.45 -34.76 15.42
C ARG A 68 -1.36 -35.55 16.73
N LYS A 69 -1.94 -35.03 17.81
CA LYS A 69 -2.01 -35.73 19.11
C LYS A 69 -2.86 -36.99 19.02
N GLU A 70 -3.98 -36.95 18.31
CA GLU A 70 -4.83 -38.11 18.11
C GLU A 70 -4.09 -39.22 17.33
N ILE A 71 -3.40 -38.86 16.25
CA ILE A 71 -2.55 -39.80 15.49
C ILE A 71 -1.46 -40.42 16.38
N ALA A 72 -0.77 -39.60 17.19
CA ALA A 72 0.27 -40.09 18.10
C ALA A 72 -0.28 -41.04 19.18
N ASN A 73 -1.44 -40.71 19.75
CA ASN A 73 -2.11 -41.54 20.75
C ASN A 73 -2.61 -42.87 20.14
N SER A 74 -3.19 -42.81 18.94
CA SER A 74 -3.65 -43.99 18.20
C SER A 74 -2.52 -44.87 17.70
N ALA A 75 -1.31 -44.34 17.51
CA ALA A 75 -0.13 -45.13 17.22
C ALA A 75 0.41 -45.90 18.45
N SER A 76 0.19 -45.38 19.66
CA SER A 76 0.66 -46.00 20.90
C SER A 76 -0.24 -47.13 21.41
N LYS A 77 -1.56 -47.04 21.15
CA LYS A 77 -2.53 -48.08 21.42
C LYS A 77 -2.58 -48.95 20.16
N SER A 78 -2.60 -50.27 20.26
CA SER A 78 -2.71 -51.18 19.11
C SER A 78 -4.10 -51.11 18.43
N GLY A 79 -4.49 -49.92 17.99
CA GLY A 79 -5.80 -49.59 17.43
C GLY A 79 -5.96 -50.14 16.03
N SER A 80 -7.22 -50.26 15.60
CA SER A 80 -7.58 -50.63 14.23
C SER A 80 -6.96 -49.66 13.21
N LEU A 81 -6.39 -50.21 12.13
CA LEU A 81 -5.87 -49.47 10.96
C LEU A 81 -6.84 -48.41 10.44
N GLU A 82 -8.14 -48.66 10.56
CA GLU A 82 -9.20 -47.74 10.14
C GLU A 82 -9.15 -46.42 10.94
N SER A 83 -8.97 -46.49 12.25
CA SER A 83 -8.89 -45.30 13.12
C SER A 83 -7.67 -44.42 12.81
N GLN A 84 -6.56 -45.04 12.40
CA GLN A 84 -5.35 -44.30 12.01
C GLN A 84 -5.54 -43.57 10.67
N SER A 85 -6.23 -44.21 9.71
CA SER A 85 -6.52 -43.59 8.41
C SER A 85 -7.43 -42.37 8.53
N LEU A 86 -8.45 -42.43 9.40
CA LEU A 86 -9.38 -41.32 9.62
C LEU A 86 -8.67 -40.10 10.24
N GLY A 87 -7.82 -40.33 11.26
CA GLY A 87 -7.03 -39.26 11.87
C GLY A 87 -6.06 -38.61 10.89
N LEU A 88 -5.43 -39.41 10.02
CA LEU A 88 -4.54 -38.92 8.98
C LEU A 88 -5.28 -38.08 7.93
N GLN A 89 -6.48 -38.49 7.53
CA GLN A 89 -7.31 -37.72 6.59
C GLN A 89 -7.72 -36.36 7.19
N ALA A 90 -8.15 -36.34 8.45
CA ALA A 90 -8.48 -35.10 9.15
C ALA A 90 -7.27 -34.16 9.26
N TYR A 91 -6.08 -34.70 9.53
CA TYR A 91 -4.84 -33.94 9.56
C TYR A 91 -4.54 -33.27 8.21
N PHE A 92 -4.60 -34.02 7.11
CA PHE A 92 -4.32 -33.47 5.78
C PHE A 92 -5.34 -32.42 5.36
N GLN A 93 -6.63 -32.62 5.66
CA GLN A 93 -7.66 -31.62 5.36
C GLN A 93 -7.39 -30.28 6.07
N VAL A 94 -7.10 -30.32 7.39
CA VAL A 94 -6.81 -29.09 8.15
C VAL A 94 -5.50 -28.46 7.68
N PHE A 95 -4.52 -29.27 7.29
CA PHE A 95 -3.25 -28.78 6.76
C PHE A 95 -3.42 -28.07 5.42
N ASP A 96 -4.20 -28.63 4.50
CA ASP A 96 -4.48 -28.02 3.20
C ASP A 96 -5.25 -26.69 3.37
N ASP A 97 -6.25 -26.66 4.27
CA ASP A 97 -6.98 -25.43 4.61
C ASP A 97 -6.04 -24.34 5.19
N LEU A 98 -5.10 -24.74 6.04
CA LEU A 98 -4.11 -23.82 6.63
C LEU A 98 -3.15 -23.28 5.57
N ARG A 99 -2.70 -24.15 4.67
CA ARG A 99 -1.79 -23.79 3.57
C ARG A 99 -2.47 -22.86 2.56
N GLU A 100 -3.74 -23.11 2.24
CA GLU A 100 -4.51 -22.22 1.36
C GLU A 100 -4.64 -20.82 1.97
N LEU A 101 -4.93 -20.73 3.27
CA LEU A 101 -4.99 -19.46 3.98
C LEU A 101 -3.63 -18.73 4.00
N ASP A 102 -2.53 -19.44 4.22
CA ASP A 102 -1.16 -18.89 4.18
C ASP A 102 -0.81 -18.33 2.79
N LEU A 103 -1.16 -19.06 1.73
CA LEU A 103 -0.95 -18.62 0.36
C LEU A 103 -1.76 -17.36 0.05
N GLN A 104 -3.02 -17.31 0.44
CA GLN A 104 -3.87 -16.13 0.26
C GLN A 104 -3.29 -14.90 0.99
N LEU A 105 -2.89 -15.06 2.26
CA LEU A 105 -2.25 -13.99 3.03
C LEU A 105 -0.94 -13.53 2.40
N SER A 106 -0.11 -14.46 1.92
CA SER A 106 1.18 -14.14 1.29
C SER A 106 0.98 -13.39 -0.02
N GLN A 107 0.00 -13.78 -0.82
CA GLN A 107 -0.31 -13.11 -2.08
C GLN A 107 -0.82 -11.68 -1.85
N VAL A 108 -1.75 -11.49 -0.90
CA VAL A 108 -2.29 -10.17 -0.56
C VAL A 108 -1.19 -9.28 0.01
N SER A 109 -0.41 -9.77 0.98
CA SER A 109 0.68 -9.01 1.58
C SER A 109 1.75 -8.60 0.55
N GLY A 110 2.16 -9.52 -0.33
CA GLY A 110 3.11 -9.21 -1.40
C GLY A 110 2.57 -8.19 -2.41
N ARG A 111 1.26 -8.24 -2.71
CA ARG A 111 0.60 -7.22 -3.54
C ARG A 111 0.55 -5.86 -2.86
N VAL A 112 0.31 -5.80 -1.54
CA VAL A 112 0.33 -4.56 -0.76
C VAL A 112 1.72 -3.94 -0.75
N GLU A 113 2.77 -4.73 -0.54
CA GLU A 113 4.14 -4.22 -0.59
C GLU A 113 4.48 -3.67 -1.99
N LYS A 114 4.16 -4.43 -3.04
CA LYS A 114 4.36 -3.97 -4.42
C LYS A 114 3.57 -2.71 -4.75
N TYR A 115 2.32 -2.63 -4.27
CA TYR A 115 1.48 -1.45 -4.44
C TYR A 115 2.06 -0.24 -3.70
N SER A 116 2.52 -0.44 -2.47
CA SER A 116 3.14 0.61 -1.65
C SER A 116 4.39 1.20 -2.33
N ASP A 117 5.26 0.36 -2.90
CA ASP A 117 6.44 0.83 -3.65
C ASP A 117 6.03 1.60 -4.92
N GLN A 118 4.99 1.14 -5.65
CA GLN A 118 4.47 1.83 -6.83
C GLN A 118 3.78 3.16 -6.50
N ALA A 119 2.97 3.20 -5.44
CA ALA A 119 2.21 4.37 -5.02
C ALA A 119 3.07 5.44 -4.34
N SER A 120 4.19 5.05 -3.72
CA SER A 120 5.15 6.00 -3.15
C SER A 120 5.94 6.74 -4.23
N PHE A 121 6.19 6.08 -5.37
CA PHE A 121 6.99 6.63 -6.48
C PHE A 121 6.22 6.54 -7.81
N PRO A 122 5.13 7.30 -7.97
CA PRO A 122 4.25 7.18 -9.13
C PRO A 122 4.88 7.65 -10.45
N ILE A 123 5.96 8.44 -10.40
CA ILE A 123 6.62 8.97 -11.59
C ILE A 123 7.80 8.07 -11.94
N ILE A 124 7.89 7.67 -13.21
CA ILE A 124 9.03 6.92 -13.73
C ILE A 124 10.31 7.68 -13.41
N GLY A 125 11.24 7.01 -12.72
CA GLY A 125 12.49 7.62 -12.29
C GLY A 125 12.43 8.39 -10.96
N ALA A 126 11.26 8.58 -10.33
CA ALA A 126 11.18 9.20 -9.00
C ALA A 126 11.96 8.43 -7.94
N LYS A 127 11.91 7.09 -8.00
CA LYS A 127 12.71 6.22 -7.12
C LYS A 127 14.20 6.43 -7.32
N LEU A 128 14.64 6.55 -8.57
CA LEU A 128 16.03 6.81 -8.92
C LEU A 128 16.46 8.23 -8.48
N PHE A 129 15.60 9.22 -8.69
CA PHE A 129 15.82 10.59 -8.26
C PHE A 129 15.95 10.70 -6.74
N LEU A 130 15.03 10.07 -5.99
CA LEU A 130 15.11 10.01 -4.52
C LEU A 130 16.33 9.25 -4.04
N TYR A 131 16.69 8.17 -4.71
CA TYR A 131 17.95 7.47 -4.43
C TYR A 131 19.16 8.41 -4.57
N TYR A 132 19.27 9.14 -5.68
CA TYR A 132 20.37 10.10 -5.86
C TYR A 132 20.29 11.27 -4.89
N TYR A 133 19.10 11.75 -4.57
CA TYR A 133 18.88 12.80 -3.57
C TYR A 133 19.35 12.36 -2.17
N TYR A 134 18.97 11.17 -1.72
CA TYR A 134 19.38 10.63 -0.43
C TYR A 134 20.85 10.23 -0.40
N ALA A 135 21.39 9.68 -1.50
CA ALA A 135 22.82 9.44 -1.64
C ALA A 135 23.62 10.75 -1.55
N PHE A 136 23.11 11.83 -2.16
CA PHE A 136 23.69 13.16 -2.06
C PHE A 136 23.60 13.75 -0.65
N GLN A 137 22.47 13.60 0.05
CA GLN A 137 22.36 13.99 1.46
C GLN A 137 23.35 13.24 2.36
N ARG A 138 23.55 11.94 2.11
CA ARG A 138 24.57 11.14 2.80
C ARG A 138 25.98 11.64 2.51
N TYR A 139 26.28 11.98 1.26
CA TYR A 139 27.57 12.58 0.88
C TYR A 139 27.83 13.90 1.62
N LEU A 140 26.78 14.68 1.87
CA LEU A 140 26.85 15.92 2.65
C LEU A 140 26.82 15.71 4.18
N ASN A 141 26.67 14.47 4.66
CA ASN A 141 26.52 14.12 6.08
C ASN A 141 25.30 14.80 6.76
N VAL A 142 24.20 15.01 6.01
CA VAL A 142 22.93 15.59 6.49
C VAL A 142 21.80 14.54 6.53
N ALA A 143 22.12 13.27 6.27
CA ALA A 143 21.12 12.21 6.22
C ALA A 143 20.62 11.82 7.63
N ASP A 144 19.30 11.77 7.79
CA ASP A 144 18.64 11.28 9.00
C ASP A 144 18.64 9.73 9.07
N SER A 145 18.38 9.16 10.25
CA SER A 145 18.36 7.70 10.46
C SER A 145 17.40 6.98 9.51
N ASP A 146 16.24 7.57 9.26
CA ASP A 146 15.22 6.99 8.37
C ASP A 146 15.71 6.92 6.92
N THR A 147 16.50 7.90 6.50
CA THR A 147 17.12 7.94 5.17
C THR A 147 18.12 6.79 5.01
N LEU A 148 18.90 6.51 6.06
CA LEU A 148 19.87 5.42 6.06
C LEU A 148 19.17 4.05 6.00
N ILE A 149 18.09 3.87 6.75
CA ILE A 149 17.28 2.64 6.73
C ILE A 149 16.68 2.42 5.33
N TRP A 150 16.13 3.48 4.72
CA TRP A 150 15.58 3.39 3.37
C TRP A 150 16.65 3.02 2.34
N LEU A 151 17.82 3.68 2.37
CA LEU A 151 18.94 3.38 1.47
C LEU A 151 19.45 1.94 1.65
N GLN A 152 19.52 1.45 2.89
CA GLN A 152 19.92 0.07 3.20
C GLN A 152 18.91 -0.94 2.66
N LYS A 153 17.61 -0.64 2.73
CA LYS A 153 16.55 -1.50 2.18
C LYS A 153 16.64 -1.62 0.64
N GLN A 154 17.08 -0.57 -0.06
CA GLN A 154 17.12 -0.56 -1.53
C GLN A 154 18.35 -1.29 -2.12
N ASN A 155 19.47 -1.36 -1.40
CA ASN A 155 20.67 -2.04 -1.92
C ASN A 155 21.47 -2.72 -0.80
N PRO A 156 20.99 -3.89 -0.31
CA PRO A 156 21.58 -4.56 0.84
C PRO A 156 23.01 -5.06 0.59
N ALA A 157 23.43 -5.22 -0.66
CA ALA A 157 24.74 -5.79 -1.03
C ALA A 157 25.87 -4.74 -1.14
N SER A 158 25.56 -3.44 -1.11
CA SER A 158 26.51 -2.38 -1.50
C SER A 158 27.08 -1.54 -0.35
N LEU A 159 26.69 -1.80 0.89
CA LEU A 159 27.12 -1.00 2.03
C LEU A 159 28.08 -1.77 2.93
N PRO A 160 29.31 -1.26 3.16
CA PRO A 160 30.09 -1.73 4.30
C PRO A 160 29.26 -1.44 5.55
N GLY A 161 28.90 -2.50 6.28
CA GLY A 161 28.17 -2.37 7.53
C GLY A 161 28.90 -1.41 8.47
N PRO A 162 28.18 -0.73 9.38
CA PRO A 162 28.83 0.07 10.41
C PRO A 162 29.90 -0.79 11.07
N ASN A 163 31.16 -0.32 11.05
CA ASN A 163 32.30 -1.04 11.62
C ASN A 163 31.89 -1.55 13.01
N PRO A 164 31.90 -2.88 13.27
CA PRO A 164 31.47 -3.46 14.55
C PRO A 164 32.39 -3.10 15.73
N ALA A 165 33.30 -2.13 15.57
CA ALA A 165 34.32 -1.78 16.54
C ALA A 165 33.84 -0.93 17.73
N GLN A 166 32.55 -0.63 17.89
CA GLN A 166 32.08 0.23 19.00
C GLN A 166 31.00 -0.35 19.91
N ASN A 167 30.39 -1.50 19.59
CA ASN A 167 29.44 -2.14 20.50
C ASN A 167 29.98 -3.52 20.88
N GLY A 168 30.32 -3.71 22.16
CA GLY A 168 30.85 -4.95 22.72
C GLY A 168 29.87 -6.12 22.64
N ALA A 169 29.67 -6.66 21.44
CA ALA A 169 28.95 -7.91 21.23
C ALA A 169 29.85 -9.08 21.60
N VAL A 170 29.30 -9.96 22.44
CA VAL A 170 29.88 -11.25 22.84
C VAL A 170 30.21 -12.08 21.59
N PRO A 171 31.38 -12.74 21.53
CA PRO A 171 31.76 -13.55 20.38
C PRO A 171 30.82 -14.76 20.25
N VAL A 172 29.97 -14.74 19.22
CA VAL A 172 29.24 -15.92 18.78
C VAL A 172 30.18 -16.74 17.91
N SER A 173 30.51 -17.95 18.35
CA SER A 173 31.38 -18.89 17.64
C SER A 173 30.83 -19.19 16.23
N PRO A 174 31.67 -19.18 15.17
CA PRO A 174 31.22 -19.55 13.84
C PRO A 174 30.89 -21.04 13.75
N LEU A 175 29.75 -21.38 13.15
CA LEU A 175 29.38 -22.75 12.81
C LEU A 175 30.41 -23.40 11.87
N PRO A 176 30.59 -24.72 11.93
CA PRO A 176 31.42 -25.44 10.98
C PRO A 176 30.92 -25.26 9.54
N GLN A 177 31.81 -24.77 8.67
CA GLN A 177 31.54 -24.41 7.27
C GLN A 177 30.89 -25.47 6.37
N PRO A 178 31.07 -26.81 6.54
CA PRO A 178 30.48 -27.76 5.60
C PRO A 178 28.94 -27.82 5.64
N ILE A 179 28.29 -27.39 6.74
CA ILE A 179 26.82 -27.44 6.87
C ILE A 179 26.15 -26.24 6.17
N VAL A 180 26.83 -25.09 6.16
CA VAL A 180 26.32 -23.86 5.53
C VAL A 180 26.30 -23.97 4.00
N ALA A 181 27.31 -24.63 3.41
CA ALA A 181 27.39 -24.82 1.96
C ALA A 181 26.23 -25.67 1.42
N VAL A 182 25.92 -26.80 2.09
CA VAL A 182 24.85 -27.73 1.68
C VAL A 182 23.46 -27.10 1.80
N LEU A 183 23.23 -26.27 2.83
CA LEU A 183 21.95 -25.57 3.00
C LEU A 183 21.77 -24.39 2.03
N SER A 184 22.87 -23.81 1.54
CA SER A 184 22.84 -22.75 0.53
C SER A 184 22.54 -23.29 -0.88
N GLU A 185 23.06 -24.48 -1.23
CA GLU A 185 22.78 -25.13 -2.53
C GLU A 185 21.32 -25.60 -2.65
N LEU A 186 20.64 -25.84 -1.53
CA LEU A 186 19.23 -26.25 -1.49
C LEU A 186 18.23 -25.07 -1.49
N GLY A 187 18.69 -23.82 -1.49
CA GLY A 187 17.81 -22.64 -1.53
C GLY A 187 16.92 -22.44 -0.30
N LEU A 188 17.20 -23.14 0.82
CA LEU A 188 16.37 -23.10 2.04
C LEU A 188 16.77 -21.97 3.01
N TYR A 189 17.86 -21.26 2.76
CA TYR A 189 18.45 -20.30 3.70
C TYR A 189 17.72 -18.94 3.81
N ASN A 190 16.60 -18.75 3.10
CA ASN A 190 15.81 -17.50 3.15
C ASN A 190 14.41 -17.66 3.79
N LYS A 191 14.13 -18.79 4.43
CA LYS A 191 12.82 -19.07 5.06
C LYS A 191 12.81 -18.69 6.54
N SER A 192 12.40 -17.45 6.82
CA SER A 192 12.21 -16.88 8.16
C SER A 192 13.46 -16.87 9.07
N PRO A 193 13.68 -15.82 9.87
CA PRO A 193 14.82 -15.76 10.79
C PRO A 193 14.83 -16.91 11.82
N PHE A 194 13.70 -17.59 12.02
CA PHE A 194 13.56 -18.68 12.98
C PHE A 194 14.14 -20.03 12.51
N CYS A 195 14.26 -20.25 11.19
CA CYS A 195 14.65 -21.58 10.67
C CYS A 195 16.14 -21.71 10.37
N ALA A 196 16.86 -20.59 10.22
CA ALA A 196 18.30 -20.60 9.99
C ALA A 196 19.12 -20.99 11.24
N GLN A 197 18.51 -20.90 12.43
CA GLN A 197 19.19 -21.10 13.71
C GLN A 197 18.61 -22.31 14.47
N LYS A 198 18.76 -23.50 13.88
CA LYS A 198 18.28 -24.77 14.47
C LYS A 198 18.81 -25.03 15.90
N ILE A 199 19.91 -24.40 16.28
CA ILE A 199 20.58 -24.56 17.59
C ILE A 199 20.12 -23.50 18.62
N ASP A 200 19.61 -22.34 18.20
CA ASP A 200 19.13 -21.28 19.13
C ASP A 200 17.61 -21.25 19.29
N ALA A 201 16.86 -21.91 18.41
CA ALA A 201 15.41 -22.05 18.58
C ALA A 201 15.07 -22.72 19.91
N GLU A 202 15.78 -23.79 20.31
CA GLU A 202 15.54 -24.44 21.62
C GLU A 202 15.79 -23.51 22.81
N ASN A 203 16.81 -22.64 22.73
CA ASN A 203 17.14 -21.70 23.81
C ASN A 203 16.14 -20.54 23.86
N LEU A 204 15.77 -19.96 22.71
CA LEU A 204 14.76 -18.92 22.62
C LEU A 204 13.39 -19.43 23.10
N ILE A 205 13.04 -20.68 22.76
CA ILE A 205 11.84 -21.35 23.24
C ILE A 205 11.92 -21.57 24.75
N ARG A 206 13.07 -22.04 25.26
CA ARG A 206 13.27 -22.22 26.70
C ARG A 206 13.08 -20.91 27.47
N ASP A 207 13.57 -19.79 26.93
CA ASP A 207 13.48 -18.48 27.56
C ASP A 207 12.05 -17.90 27.49
N GLN A 208 11.34 -18.03 26.37
CA GLN A 208 9.92 -17.65 26.29
C GLN A 208 9.04 -18.54 27.18
N VAL A 209 9.31 -19.84 27.22
CA VAL A 209 8.58 -20.78 28.10
C VAL A 209 8.82 -20.43 29.55
N ARG A 210 10.06 -20.13 29.95
CA ARG A 210 10.36 -19.65 31.32
C ARG A 210 9.62 -18.37 31.66
N PHE A 211 9.56 -17.41 30.72
CA PHE A 211 8.78 -16.19 30.93
C PHE A 211 7.28 -16.47 31.14
N ILE A 212 6.69 -17.38 30.36
CA ILE A 212 5.27 -17.76 30.53
C ILE A 212 5.06 -18.52 31.84
N ASP A 213 5.99 -19.38 32.24
CA ASP A 213 5.97 -20.15 33.49
C ASP A 213 6.03 -19.22 34.72
N ASP A 214 6.93 -18.23 34.68
CA ASP A 214 7.09 -17.21 35.72
C ASP A 214 5.86 -16.29 35.83
N VAL A 215 5.25 -15.91 34.70
CA VAL A 215 4.14 -14.94 34.68
C VAL A 215 2.80 -15.59 35.01
N MET A 216 2.56 -16.84 34.59
CA MET A 216 1.22 -17.44 34.70
C MET A 216 1.05 -18.43 35.84
N HIS A 217 2.13 -18.91 36.51
CA HIS A 217 2.07 -19.85 37.65
C HIS A 217 1.11 -21.05 37.44
N TYR A 218 0.91 -21.45 36.19
CA TYR A 218 0.02 -22.55 35.79
C TYR A 218 0.78 -23.46 34.82
N ASN A 219 1.41 -24.50 35.40
CA ASN A 219 2.20 -25.50 34.67
C ASN A 219 1.45 -26.14 33.49
N TYR A 220 0.12 -26.20 33.54
CA TYR A 220 -0.70 -26.76 32.46
C TYR A 220 -0.73 -25.88 31.21
N PHE A 221 -0.95 -24.57 31.37
CA PHE A 221 -0.99 -23.63 30.24
C PHE A 221 0.39 -23.47 29.59
N ALA A 222 1.45 -23.46 30.41
CA ALA A 222 2.83 -23.40 29.91
C ALA A 222 3.14 -24.59 28.99
N ASN A 223 2.73 -25.80 29.35
CA ASN A 223 2.94 -27.00 28.52
C ASN A 223 2.16 -26.95 27.20
N VAL A 224 0.88 -26.55 27.23
CA VAL A 224 0.06 -26.44 26.01
C VAL A 224 0.59 -25.33 25.08
N ALA A 225 0.98 -24.19 25.64
CA ALA A 225 1.56 -23.08 24.87
C ALA A 225 2.90 -23.48 24.25
N LYS A 226 3.74 -24.20 24.98
CA LYS A 226 5.01 -24.75 24.50
C LYS A 226 4.79 -25.68 23.30
N GLU A 227 3.91 -26.67 23.43
CA GLU A 227 3.58 -27.60 22.35
C GLU A 227 3.02 -26.88 21.11
N TYR A 228 2.13 -25.91 21.33
CA TYR A 228 1.58 -25.08 20.26
C TYR A 228 2.67 -24.28 19.55
N PHE A 229 3.60 -23.68 20.30
CA PHE A 229 4.70 -22.92 19.72
C PHE A 229 5.65 -23.80 18.90
N TYR A 230 6.03 -24.98 19.42
CA TYR A 230 6.84 -25.96 18.66
C TYR A 230 6.15 -26.41 17.37
N ALA A 231 4.83 -26.65 17.43
CA ALA A 231 4.08 -27.04 16.23
C ALA A 231 4.09 -25.94 15.17
N ASN A 232 3.93 -24.67 15.56
CA ASN A 232 4.00 -23.55 14.63
C ASN A 232 5.41 -23.37 14.04
N ILE A 233 6.48 -23.48 14.85
CA ILE A 233 7.87 -23.44 14.33
C ILE A 233 8.10 -24.59 13.35
N TYR A 234 7.65 -25.79 13.70
CA TYR A 234 7.78 -26.96 12.83
C TYR A 234 7.10 -26.70 11.47
N ASN A 235 5.86 -26.20 11.48
CA ASN A 235 5.13 -25.89 10.25
C ASN A 235 5.83 -24.78 9.43
N ASN A 236 6.36 -23.75 10.08
CA ASN A 236 7.06 -22.67 9.37
C ASN A 236 8.37 -23.15 8.71
N CYS A 237 9.12 -24.00 9.41
CA CYS A 237 10.43 -24.43 8.94
C CYS A 237 10.41 -25.62 7.99
N PHE A 238 9.52 -26.58 8.21
CA PHE A 238 9.46 -27.81 7.41
C PHE A 238 8.36 -27.76 6.35
N GLU A 239 7.19 -27.24 6.70
CA GLU A 239 6.01 -27.23 5.80
C GLU A 239 5.90 -25.98 4.94
N SER A 240 6.88 -25.06 5.03
CA SER A 240 6.96 -23.83 4.23
C SER A 240 5.82 -22.84 4.44
N ILE A 241 5.13 -22.91 5.57
CA ILE A 241 4.13 -21.92 5.97
C ILE A 241 4.87 -20.62 6.33
N LYS A 242 4.48 -19.48 5.73
CA LYS A 242 5.19 -18.21 5.94
C LYS A 242 4.72 -17.48 7.19
N TYR A 243 3.43 -17.54 7.49
CA TYR A 243 2.85 -16.80 8.61
C TYR A 243 2.66 -17.72 9.82
N GLY A 244 3.04 -17.21 10.99
CA GLY A 244 2.64 -17.79 12.28
C GLY A 244 1.56 -16.93 12.93
N PRO A 245 0.81 -17.46 13.92
CA PRO A 245 -0.30 -16.75 14.57
C PRO A 245 0.09 -15.36 15.12
N SER A 246 1.34 -15.20 15.55
CA SER A 246 1.87 -13.96 16.13
C SER A 246 2.39 -12.95 15.09
N TYR A 247 2.50 -13.34 13.82
CA TYR A 247 3.08 -12.54 12.74
C TYR A 247 2.12 -12.33 11.57
N ILE A 248 0.84 -12.73 11.73
CA ILE A 248 -0.20 -12.40 10.74
C ILE A 248 -0.39 -10.89 10.81
N PRO A 249 -0.13 -10.16 9.71
CA PRO A 249 -0.30 -8.73 9.73
C PRO A 249 -1.80 -8.41 9.86
N SER A 250 -2.14 -7.41 10.67
CA SER A 250 -3.55 -7.06 10.89
C SER A 250 -4.16 -6.54 9.59
N MET A 251 -5.20 -7.21 9.09
CA MET A 251 -5.86 -6.81 7.83
C MET A 251 -6.37 -5.37 7.89
N ASP A 252 -6.76 -4.89 9.07
CA ASP A 252 -7.21 -3.52 9.26
C ASP A 252 -6.05 -2.52 9.18
N GLU A 253 -4.86 -2.88 9.68
CA GLU A 253 -3.65 -2.08 9.52
C GLU A 253 -3.22 -2.01 8.05
N LEU A 254 -3.25 -3.13 7.32
CA LEU A 254 -2.98 -3.11 5.88
C LEU A 254 -4.01 -2.26 5.13
N ALA A 255 -5.29 -2.41 5.45
CA ALA A 255 -6.36 -1.63 4.83
C ALA A 255 -6.18 -0.13 5.09
N SER A 256 -5.83 0.25 6.33
CA SER A 256 -5.54 1.63 6.71
C SER A 256 -4.33 2.19 5.96
N SER A 257 -3.25 1.40 5.88
CA SER A 257 -2.04 1.77 5.13
C SER A 257 -2.33 2.02 3.64
N VAL A 258 -3.03 1.08 2.99
CA VAL A 258 -3.41 1.20 1.57
C VAL A 258 -4.37 2.38 1.36
N SER A 259 -5.35 2.55 2.25
CA SER A 259 -6.30 3.68 2.18
C SER A 259 -5.58 5.03 2.31
N GLY A 260 -4.59 5.13 3.20
CA GLY A 260 -3.76 6.33 3.37
C GLY A 260 -2.97 6.69 2.11
N LEU A 261 -2.49 5.68 1.36
CA LEU A 261 -1.80 5.88 0.09
C LEU A 261 -2.75 6.29 -1.05
N ILE A 262 -3.98 5.77 -1.08
CA ILE A 262 -4.98 6.05 -2.13
C ILE A 262 -5.60 7.45 -1.96
N ALA A 263 -5.85 7.86 -0.73
CA ALA A 263 -6.50 9.12 -0.37
C ALA A 263 -5.99 10.36 -1.14
N PRO A 264 -4.67 10.64 -1.22
CA PRO A 264 -4.17 11.80 -1.96
C PRO A 264 -4.44 11.74 -3.48
N TYR A 265 -4.45 10.54 -4.07
CA TYR A 265 -4.78 10.38 -5.49
C TYR A 265 -6.23 10.74 -5.78
N ALA A 266 -7.14 10.27 -4.94
CA ALA A 266 -8.58 10.50 -5.08
C ALA A 266 -8.99 11.96 -4.85
N MET A 267 -8.40 12.61 -3.84
CA MET A 267 -8.83 13.94 -3.40
C MET A 267 -8.07 15.09 -4.05
N TRP A 268 -6.81 14.87 -4.47
CA TRP A 268 -5.93 15.97 -4.90
C TRP A 268 -5.42 15.75 -6.32
N ILE A 269 -4.69 14.65 -6.54
CA ILE A 269 -3.87 14.50 -7.73
C ILE A 269 -4.71 14.25 -8.98
N LEU A 270 -5.58 13.24 -8.95
CA LEU A 270 -6.39 12.89 -10.13
C LEU A 270 -7.41 13.98 -10.48
N PRO A 271 -8.25 14.49 -9.55
CA PRO A 271 -9.18 15.57 -9.86
C PRO A 271 -8.49 16.79 -10.45
N GLY A 272 -7.33 17.18 -9.90
CA GLY A 272 -6.52 18.27 -10.41
C GLY A 272 -6.01 18.02 -11.83
N LEU A 273 -5.49 16.82 -12.11
CA LEU A 273 -5.03 16.48 -13.46
C LEU A 273 -6.18 16.45 -14.47
N TYR A 274 -7.31 15.83 -14.14
CA TYR A 274 -8.47 15.79 -15.04
C TYR A 274 -9.02 17.20 -15.31
N GLY A 275 -9.08 18.07 -14.29
CA GLY A 275 -9.43 19.49 -14.46
C GLY A 275 -8.43 20.26 -15.34
N ALA A 276 -7.13 20.02 -15.17
CA ALA A 276 -6.08 20.61 -15.99
C ALA A 276 -6.18 20.17 -17.47
N ILE A 277 -6.49 18.89 -17.73
CA ILE A 277 -6.72 18.39 -19.08
C ILE A 277 -7.92 19.10 -19.71
N GLY A 278 -9.04 19.22 -18.98
CA GLY A 278 -10.22 19.94 -19.45
C GLY A 278 -9.90 21.39 -19.88
N ALA A 279 -9.18 22.12 -19.03
CA ALA A 279 -8.75 23.49 -19.33
C ALA A 279 -7.76 23.56 -20.53
N THR A 280 -6.91 22.54 -20.68
CA THR A 280 -5.97 22.46 -21.81
C THR A 280 -6.71 22.22 -23.13
N ILE A 281 -7.72 21.34 -23.16
CA ILE A 281 -8.54 21.07 -24.35
C ILE A 281 -9.35 22.30 -24.76
N PHE A 282 -9.85 23.08 -23.80
CA PHE A 282 -10.49 24.36 -24.07
C PHE A 282 -9.56 25.29 -24.89
N TYR A 283 -8.29 25.40 -24.50
CA TYR A 283 -7.32 26.22 -25.26
C TYR A 283 -6.95 25.62 -26.61
N LEU A 284 -6.82 24.30 -26.72
CA LEU A 284 -6.60 23.65 -28.01
C LEU A 284 -7.74 23.99 -28.98
N ARG A 285 -8.99 23.97 -28.51
CA ARG A 285 -10.15 24.41 -29.30
C ARG A 285 -10.08 25.89 -29.67
N MET A 286 -9.69 26.75 -28.72
CA MET A 286 -9.63 28.19 -28.95
C MET A 286 -8.55 28.59 -29.97
N ILE A 287 -7.41 27.91 -29.98
CA ILE A 287 -6.30 28.18 -30.93
C ILE A 287 -6.65 27.72 -32.36
N LEU A 288 -7.57 26.76 -32.50
CA LEU A 288 -8.07 26.34 -33.80
C LEU A 288 -9.03 27.36 -34.43
N ASP A 289 -9.53 28.34 -33.67
CA ASP A 289 -10.38 29.40 -34.18
C ASP A 289 -9.52 30.59 -34.67
N PRO A 290 -9.43 30.85 -35.98
CA PRO A 290 -8.61 31.92 -36.53
C PRO A 290 -9.13 33.32 -36.19
N LEU A 291 -10.36 33.44 -35.67
CA LEU A 291 -10.99 34.71 -35.35
C LEU A 291 -10.55 35.27 -33.99
N VAL A 292 -9.98 34.43 -33.12
CA VAL A 292 -9.61 34.81 -31.75
C VAL A 292 -8.12 35.14 -31.68
N PRO A 293 -7.73 36.35 -31.21
CA PRO A 293 -6.32 36.70 -31.08
C PRO A 293 -5.60 35.81 -30.05
N ASP A 294 -4.36 35.47 -30.38
CA ASP A 294 -3.47 34.58 -29.61
C ASP A 294 -3.33 35.03 -28.14
N PRO A 295 -3.74 34.22 -27.14
CA PRO A 295 -3.63 34.58 -25.74
C PRO A 295 -2.17 34.62 -25.26
N SER A 296 -1.91 35.41 -24.21
CA SER A 296 -0.60 35.43 -23.54
C SER A 296 -0.34 34.08 -22.85
N LYS A 297 0.94 33.66 -22.79
CA LYS A 297 1.35 32.41 -22.13
C LYS A 297 0.96 32.36 -20.65
N SER A 298 1.04 33.49 -19.95
CA SER A 298 0.65 33.60 -18.54
C SER A 298 -0.83 33.33 -18.34
N ARG A 299 -1.70 33.85 -19.22
CA ARG A 299 -3.14 33.61 -19.15
C ARG A 299 -3.48 32.12 -19.32
N ILE A 300 -2.81 31.45 -20.27
CA ILE A 300 -2.97 30.01 -20.49
C ILE A 300 -2.60 29.24 -19.22
N PHE A 301 -1.43 29.54 -18.64
CA PHE A 301 -0.95 28.88 -17.44
C PHE A 301 -1.90 29.08 -16.25
N HIS A 302 -2.31 30.32 -15.97
CA HIS A 302 -3.24 30.60 -14.87
C HIS A 302 -4.56 29.85 -15.03
N ARG A 303 -5.11 29.79 -16.25
CA ARG A 303 -6.36 29.07 -16.48
C ARG A 303 -6.21 27.55 -16.36
N ILE A 304 -5.06 26.96 -16.75
CA ILE A 304 -4.79 25.53 -16.51
C ILE A 304 -4.71 25.25 -15.00
N VAL A 305 -4.02 26.10 -14.24
CA VAL A 305 -3.92 25.99 -12.78
C VAL A 305 -5.30 26.14 -12.12
N LEU A 306 -6.10 27.11 -12.53
CA LEU A 306 -7.47 27.28 -12.03
C LEU A 306 -8.37 26.09 -12.43
N GLY A 307 -8.18 25.49 -13.61
CA GLY A 307 -8.84 24.26 -14.02
C GLY A 307 -8.49 23.10 -13.10
N ALA A 308 -7.22 22.93 -12.75
CA ALA A 308 -6.80 21.93 -11.78
C ALA A 308 -7.43 22.17 -10.40
N LEU A 309 -7.38 23.40 -9.89
CA LEU A 309 -7.99 23.76 -8.62
C LEU A 309 -9.51 23.52 -8.61
N SER A 310 -10.21 23.82 -9.71
CA SER A 310 -11.64 23.55 -9.83
C SER A 310 -11.97 22.06 -9.69
N GLY A 311 -11.15 21.19 -10.28
CA GLY A 311 -11.29 19.73 -10.14
C GLY A 311 -11.06 19.27 -8.70
N MET A 312 -10.03 19.81 -8.03
CA MET A 312 -9.74 19.51 -6.62
C MET A 312 -10.88 19.93 -5.69
N VAL A 313 -11.37 21.16 -5.85
CA VAL A 313 -12.50 21.69 -5.06
C VAL A 313 -13.76 20.85 -5.28
N LEU A 314 -14.02 20.44 -6.52
CA LEU A 314 -15.16 19.57 -6.84
C LEU A 314 -15.07 18.22 -6.12
N ALA A 315 -13.87 17.61 -6.07
CA ALA A 315 -13.66 16.36 -5.35
C ALA A 315 -13.93 16.47 -3.84
N TRP A 316 -13.56 17.58 -3.21
CA TRP A 316 -13.86 17.81 -1.78
C TRP A 316 -15.35 17.95 -1.50
N PHE A 317 -16.11 18.59 -2.39
CA PHE A 317 -17.55 18.69 -2.23
C PHE A 317 -18.29 17.38 -2.54
N TRP A 318 -17.71 16.51 -3.36
CA TRP A 318 -18.37 15.28 -3.83
C TRP A 318 -18.10 14.05 -2.95
N VAL A 319 -17.02 14.04 -2.18
CA VAL A 319 -16.68 12.93 -1.27
C VAL A 319 -17.12 13.33 0.15
N PRO A 320 -18.38 13.07 0.56
CA PRO A 320 -18.71 13.06 1.98
C PRO A 320 -17.89 11.97 2.68
N ASP A 321 -17.69 12.07 4.00
CA ASP A 321 -16.89 11.20 4.89
C ASP A 321 -17.26 9.68 4.89
N THR A 322 -17.88 9.16 3.84
CA THR A 322 -18.26 7.76 3.69
C THR A 322 -17.01 6.90 3.53
N ARG A 323 -16.56 6.38 4.68
CA ARG A 323 -15.74 5.18 4.88
C ARG A 323 -15.50 4.43 3.56
N PHE A 324 -14.28 4.52 3.03
CA PHE A 324 -13.78 4.08 1.71
C PHE A 324 -14.08 2.64 1.24
N GLY A 325 -15.32 2.15 1.38
CA GLY A 325 -15.72 0.77 1.21
C GLY A 325 -16.76 0.63 0.14
N THR A 326 -16.49 -0.28 -0.78
CA THR A 326 -17.42 -0.88 -1.74
C THR A 326 -17.89 -0.03 -2.92
N ASP A 327 -18.22 1.26 -2.78
CA ASP A 327 -18.77 2.04 -3.93
C ASP A 327 -17.77 2.97 -4.64
N LEU A 328 -16.52 3.02 -4.18
CA LEU A 328 -15.52 3.98 -4.66
C LEU A 328 -15.11 3.78 -6.13
N ALA A 329 -15.18 2.55 -6.65
CA ALA A 329 -14.73 2.23 -8.01
C ALA A 329 -15.66 2.85 -9.08
N ASN A 330 -16.99 2.81 -8.84
CA ASN A 330 -17.96 3.38 -9.77
C ASN A 330 -18.09 4.91 -9.61
N ILE A 331 -17.84 5.43 -8.40
CA ILE A 331 -17.85 6.87 -8.12
C ILE A 331 -16.62 7.57 -8.72
N GLY A 332 -15.46 6.89 -8.78
CA GLY A 332 -14.22 7.48 -9.29
C GLY A 332 -14.33 7.97 -10.74
N PHE A 333 -14.88 7.16 -11.64
CA PHE A 333 -14.96 7.52 -13.06
C PHE A 333 -15.88 8.73 -13.31
N SER A 334 -17.06 8.75 -12.67
CA SER A 334 -18.00 9.87 -12.81
C SER A 334 -17.43 11.15 -12.21
N LEU A 335 -16.75 11.06 -11.06
CA LEU A 335 -16.09 12.20 -10.43
C LEU A 335 -15.00 12.79 -11.33
N PHE A 336 -14.13 11.95 -11.91
CA PHE A 336 -13.06 12.43 -12.78
C PHE A 336 -13.59 13.02 -14.10
N ALA A 337 -14.65 12.43 -14.66
CA ALA A 337 -15.34 13.00 -15.83
C ALA A 337 -15.95 14.38 -15.52
N LEU A 338 -16.56 14.55 -14.35
CA LEU A 338 -17.06 15.84 -13.90
C LEU A 338 -15.93 16.85 -13.70
N CYS A 339 -14.83 16.46 -13.05
CA CYS A 339 -13.65 17.33 -12.89
C CYS A 339 -13.13 17.84 -14.24
N PHE A 340 -13.09 16.96 -15.24
CA PHE A 340 -12.73 17.32 -16.61
C PHE A 340 -13.70 18.34 -17.22
N ILE A 341 -15.02 18.12 -17.10
CA ILE A 341 -16.05 19.02 -17.63
C ILE A 341 -15.97 20.41 -16.97
N PHE A 342 -15.76 20.46 -15.67
CA PHE A 342 -15.62 21.71 -14.91
C PHE A 342 -14.34 22.46 -15.30
N GLY A 343 -13.23 21.76 -15.46
CA GLY A 343 -11.99 22.34 -15.97
C GLY A 343 -12.14 22.89 -17.40
N PHE A 344 -12.89 22.20 -18.26
CA PHE A 344 -13.21 22.66 -19.62
C PHE A 344 -14.12 23.89 -19.60
N SER A 345 -15.11 23.92 -18.71
CA SER A 345 -16.16 24.95 -18.60
C SER A 345 -15.92 25.93 -17.45
N LEU A 346 -14.67 26.29 -17.21
CA LEU A 346 -14.23 27.05 -16.04
C LEU A 346 -14.95 28.41 -15.89
N ASP A 347 -15.24 29.10 -17.00
CA ASP A 347 -15.95 30.39 -16.97
C ASP A 347 -17.39 30.24 -16.43
N VAL A 348 -18.08 29.16 -16.80
CA VAL A 348 -19.43 28.85 -16.32
C VAL A 348 -19.39 28.44 -14.84
N PHE A 349 -18.36 27.68 -14.45
CA PHE A 349 -18.17 27.28 -13.06
C PHE A 349 -17.97 28.48 -12.12
N PHE A 350 -17.09 29.42 -12.45
CA PHE A 350 -16.91 30.62 -11.61
C PHE A 350 -18.15 31.51 -11.62
N ALA A 351 -18.86 31.66 -12.74
CA ALA A 351 -20.13 32.36 -12.75
C ALA A 351 -21.17 31.73 -11.82
N MET A 352 -21.19 30.38 -11.74
CA MET A 352 -22.05 29.65 -10.80
C MET A 352 -21.61 29.87 -9.35
N LEU A 353 -20.32 29.81 -9.04
CA LEU A 353 -19.79 30.09 -7.70
C LEU A 353 -20.09 31.52 -7.25
N ASP A 354 -19.91 32.51 -8.14
CA ASP A 354 -20.23 33.91 -7.84
C ASP A 354 -21.72 34.08 -7.54
N ARG A 355 -22.59 33.39 -8.28
CA ARG A 355 -24.03 33.39 -8.01
C ARG A 355 -24.35 32.73 -6.68
N PHE A 356 -23.71 31.61 -6.37
CA PHE A 356 -23.86 30.92 -5.08
C PHE A 356 -23.45 31.82 -3.92
N VAL A 357 -22.27 32.45 -3.98
CA VAL A 357 -21.79 33.39 -2.95
C VAL A 357 -22.76 34.55 -2.76
N LYS A 358 -23.28 35.15 -3.84
CA LYS A 358 -24.28 36.23 -3.75
C LYS A 358 -25.57 35.79 -3.05
N VAL A 359 -26.05 34.59 -3.36
CA VAL A 359 -27.25 34.02 -2.71
C VAL A 359 -26.99 33.73 -1.24
N SER A 360 -25.85 33.12 -0.89
CA SER A 360 -25.48 32.80 0.50
C SER A 360 -25.31 34.06 1.35
N VAL A 361 -24.61 35.08 0.85
CA VAL A 361 -24.43 36.36 1.56
C VAL A 361 -25.78 37.08 1.73
N GLY A 362 -26.64 37.05 0.70
CA GLY A 362 -27.99 37.61 0.77
C GLY A 362 -28.85 36.94 1.84
N ALA A 363 -28.80 35.60 1.93
CA ALA A 363 -29.56 34.84 2.93
C ALA A 363 -29.09 35.11 4.37
N ILE A 364 -27.77 35.18 4.61
CA ILE A 364 -27.21 35.52 5.93
C ILE A 364 -27.58 36.95 6.33
N GLY A 365 -27.53 37.90 5.38
CA GLY A 365 -27.94 39.28 5.62
C GLY A 365 -29.41 39.42 6.03
N GLN A 366 -30.30 38.62 5.43
CA GLN A 366 -31.72 38.59 5.81
C GLN A 366 -31.93 38.01 7.22
N MET A 367 -31.24 36.91 7.56
CA MET A 367 -31.32 36.32 8.91
C MET A 367 -30.81 37.26 10.01
N GLY A 368 -29.74 38.02 9.73
CA GLY A 368 -29.24 39.03 10.66
C GLY A 368 -30.18 40.24 10.83
N ALA A 369 -30.86 40.66 9.75
CA ALA A 369 -31.81 41.78 9.78
C ALA A 369 -33.10 41.44 10.56
N ASP A 370 -33.54 40.18 10.52
CA ASP A 370 -34.70 39.73 11.28
C ASP A 370 -34.42 39.64 12.79
N GLN A 371 -33.19 39.31 13.20
CA GLN A 371 -32.78 39.34 14.61
C GLN A 371 -32.59 40.74 15.19
N ALA A 372 -32.32 41.76 14.36
CA ALA A 372 -32.20 43.14 14.82
C ALA A 372 -33.55 43.85 15.05
N LYS A 373 -34.67 43.21 14.64
CA LYS A 373 -36.04 43.74 14.82
C LYS A 373 -36.78 43.16 16.03
N THR A 374 -36.20 42.15 16.68
CA THR A 374 -36.62 41.64 18.00
C THR A 374 -35.78 42.26 19.09
#